data_AF-W1Y6F6-F1
#
_entry.id   AF-W1Y6F6-F1
#
_cell.length_a   1.000
_cell.length_b   1.000
_cell.length_c   1.000
_cell.angle_alpha   90.00
_cell.angle_beta   90.00
_cell.angle_gamma   90.00
#
_symmetry.space_group_name_H-M   'P 1'
#
loop_
_entity.id
_entity.type
_entity.pdbx_description
1 polymer ?
#
loop_
_entity_poly.entity_id
_entity_poly.type
_entity_poly.pdbx_seq_one_letter_code
_entity_poly.pdbx_strand_id
1 'polypeptide(L)'
;DALPIYDAIIQVGGSFFVDLYGVPQFEHALCTFMAKKPLFMIGHSVGPFQDEQFNQLANYVFGHCDALILRESVSLDLMKRSNITTAKVEHGVDTA
;
A
#
# COMPACT_ATOMS: atom_id res chain seq x y z
N ASP A 1 11.83 -9.28 27.66
CA ASP A 1 11.45 -10.20 26.57
C ASP A 1 11.64 -9.52 25.23
N ALA A 2 12.56 -10.02 24.40
CA ALA A 2 12.73 -9.51 23.04
C ALA A 2 11.69 -10.18 22.13
N LEU A 3 10.94 -9.39 21.36
CA LEU A 3 10.09 -9.96 20.31
C LEU A 3 10.96 -10.77 19.35
N PRO A 4 10.48 -11.94 18.87
CA PRO A 4 11.18 -12.69 17.82
C PRO A 4 11.45 -11.79 16.61
N ILE A 5 12.60 -11.97 15.96
CA ILE A 5 12.92 -11.25 14.73
C ILE A 5 11.98 -11.78 13.64
N TYR A 6 11.05 -10.95 13.19
CA TYR A 6 10.14 -11.28 12.08
C TYR A 6 10.86 -11.19 10.73
N ASP A 7 10.51 -12.08 9.80
CA ASP A 7 11.11 -12.14 8.46
C ASP A 7 10.46 -11.18 7.47
N ALA A 8 9.16 -10.89 7.63
CA ALA A 8 8.40 -10.01 6.76
C ALA A 8 7.21 -9.36 7.50
N ILE A 9 6.69 -8.28 6.95
CA ILE A 9 5.45 -7.63 7.38
C ILE A 9 4.38 -7.85 6.31
N ILE A 10 3.21 -8.31 6.75
CA ILE A 10 2.02 -8.45 5.90
C ILE A 10 0.99 -7.44 6.39
N GLN A 11 0.72 -6.42 5.58
CA GLN A 11 -0.30 -5.44 5.85
C GLN A 11 -1.59 -5.84 5.14
N VAL A 12 -2.49 -6.47 5.90
CA VAL A 12 -3.82 -6.86 5.43
C VAL A 12 -4.71 -5.62 5.32
N GLY A 13 -5.49 -5.56 4.24
CA GLY A 13 -6.16 -4.35 3.79
C GLY A 13 -7.66 -4.25 4.01
N GLY A 14 -8.17 -3.21 3.35
CA GLY A 14 -9.54 -2.70 3.31
C GLY A 14 -9.52 -1.41 2.48
N SER A 15 -10.54 -0.54 2.55
CA SER A 15 -10.44 0.82 1.97
C SER A 15 -9.58 1.71 2.88
N PHE A 16 -8.27 1.54 2.81
CA PHE A 16 -7.33 2.12 3.78
C PHE A 16 -6.46 3.23 3.21
N PHE A 17 -6.06 3.13 1.94
CA PHE A 17 -5.25 4.14 1.26
C PHE A 17 -6.10 5.05 0.39
N VAL A 18 -6.80 5.95 1.05
CA VAL A 18 -7.68 6.95 0.45
C VAL A 18 -7.32 8.30 1.03
N ASP A 19 -7.31 9.36 0.22
CA ASP A 19 -6.99 10.73 0.63
C ASP A 19 -7.72 11.18 1.92
N LEU A 20 -8.96 10.72 2.10
CA LEU A 20 -9.79 11.03 3.27
C LEU A 20 -9.10 10.72 4.60
N TYR A 21 -8.25 9.69 4.65
CA TYR A 21 -7.52 9.29 5.85
C TYR A 21 -6.17 9.99 6.01
N GLY A 22 -5.70 10.68 4.97
CA GLY A 22 -4.48 11.46 4.97
C GLY A 22 -3.19 10.62 5.02
N VAL A 23 -2.07 11.34 5.01
CA VAL A 23 -0.71 10.77 4.97
C VAL A 23 -0.30 9.87 6.17
N PRO A 24 -0.86 10.00 7.39
CA PRO A 24 -0.46 9.13 8.51
C PRO A 24 -0.71 7.64 8.26
N GLN A 25 -1.60 7.27 7.32
CA GLN A 25 -1.85 5.86 6.98
C GLN A 25 -0.63 5.11 6.44
N PHE A 26 0.38 5.83 5.97
CA PHE A 26 1.61 5.24 5.45
C PHE A 26 2.67 5.02 6.53
N GLU A 27 2.48 5.46 7.77
CA GLU A 27 3.50 5.38 8.83
C GLU A 27 3.99 3.96 9.07
N HIS A 28 3.09 2.97 9.12
CA HIS A 28 3.47 1.57 9.30
C HIS A 28 4.32 1.01 8.14
N ALA A 29 4.01 1.41 6.90
CA ALA A 29 4.80 1.02 5.74
C ALA A 29 6.20 1.66 5.79
N LEU A 30 6.28 2.95 6.13
CA LEU A 30 7.55 3.66 6.29
C LEU A 30 8.42 3.05 7.40
N CYS A 31 7.82 2.72 8.56
CA CYS A 31 8.50 2.03 9.65
C CYS A 31 9.04 0.67 9.21
N THR A 32 8.29 -0.07 8.38
CA THR A 32 8.72 -1.35 7.81
C THR A 32 9.96 -1.19 6.94
N PHE A 33 10.00 -0.16 6.09
CA PHE A 33 11.17 0.15 5.27
C PHE A 33 12.39 0.55 6.11
N MET A 34 12.19 1.36 7.16
CA MET A 34 13.26 1.71 8.11
C MET A 34 13.83 0.49 8.83
N ALA A 35 12.96 -0.47 9.17
CA ALA A 35 13.35 -1.75 9.76
C ALA A 35 14.00 -2.72 8.76
N LYS A 36 14.09 -2.34 7.47
CA LYS A 36 14.62 -3.16 6.36
C LYS A 36 13.93 -4.52 6.28
N LYS A 37 12.61 -4.52 6.46
CA LYS A 37 11.78 -5.72 6.35
C LYS A 37 11.01 -5.70 5.03
N PRO A 38 10.82 -6.86 4.39
CA PRO A 38 9.88 -7.01 3.28
C PRO A 38 8.47 -6.59 3.69
N LEU A 39 7.75 -5.94 2.77
CA LEU A 39 6.39 -5.47 2.95
C LEU A 39 5.47 -6.03 1.86
N PHE A 40 4.50 -6.84 2.28
CA PHE A 40 3.42 -7.32 1.41
C PHE A 40 2.12 -6.65 1.81
N MET A 41 1.46 -6.00 0.85
CA MET A 41 0.22 -5.25 1.08
C MET A 41 -0.92 -5.98 0.38
N ILE A 42 -1.83 -6.59 1.13
CA ILE A 42 -2.79 -7.56 0.57
C ILE A 42 -4.23 -7.13 0.80
N GLY A 43 -5.06 -7.17 -0.26
CA GLY A 43 -6.50 -6.95 -0.17
C GLY A 43 -6.88 -5.48 -0.01
N HIS A 44 -6.11 -4.56 -0.61
CA HIS A 44 -6.38 -3.13 -0.47
C HIS A 44 -7.30 -2.59 -1.56
N SER A 45 -8.25 -1.75 -1.14
CA SER A 45 -8.84 -0.73 -2.01
C SER A 45 -8.06 0.57 -1.84
N VAL A 46 -7.70 1.21 -2.94
CA VAL A 46 -6.88 2.42 -2.94
C VAL A 46 -7.50 3.52 -3.80
N GLY A 47 -7.19 4.76 -3.44
CA GLY A 47 -7.74 5.95 -4.09
C GLY A 47 -9.16 6.31 -3.61
N PRO A 48 -9.72 7.44 -4.08
CA PRO A 48 -9.14 8.38 -5.05
C PRO A 48 -7.86 9.08 -4.57
N PHE A 49 -7.11 9.61 -5.53
CA PHE A 49 -5.77 10.19 -5.42
C PHE A 49 -5.79 11.64 -5.94
N GLN A 50 -6.31 12.56 -5.16
CA GLN A 50 -6.52 13.98 -5.47
C GLN A 50 -5.52 14.89 -4.74
N ASP A 51 -5.05 14.51 -3.55
CA ASP A 51 -4.06 15.26 -2.79
C ASP A 51 -2.63 14.93 -3.26
N GLU A 52 -1.86 15.96 -3.59
CA GLU A 52 -0.51 15.79 -4.15
C GLU A 52 0.46 15.13 -3.15
N GLN A 53 0.38 15.49 -1.88
CA GLN A 53 1.26 14.95 -0.84
C GLN A 53 0.95 13.47 -0.61
N PHE A 54 -0.33 13.12 -0.55
CA PHE A 54 -0.79 11.75 -0.47
C PHE A 54 -0.30 10.94 -1.68
N ASN A 55 -0.43 11.48 -2.89
CA ASN A 55 -0.02 10.82 -4.13
C ASN A 55 1.48 10.54 -4.19
N GLN A 56 2.30 11.47 -3.73
CA GLN A 56 3.75 11.28 -3.63
C GLN A 56 4.08 10.11 -2.69
N LEU A 57 3.41 10.05 -1.53
CA LEU A 57 3.65 9.01 -0.55
C LEU A 57 3.10 7.64 -0.98
N ALA A 58 1.93 7.63 -1.62
CA ALA A 58 1.35 6.45 -2.25
C ALA A 58 2.30 5.86 -3.30
N ASN A 59 2.85 6.71 -4.19
CA ASN A 59 3.84 6.30 -5.18
C ASN A 59 5.09 5.71 -4.55
N TYR A 60 5.60 6.38 -3.50
CA TYR A 60 6.77 5.89 -2.78
C TYR A 60 6.50 4.52 -2.16
N VAL A 61 5.44 4.38 -1.37
CA VAL A 61 5.13 3.14 -0.65
C VAL A 61 4.80 2.00 -1.61
N PHE A 62 3.90 2.21 -2.58
CA PHE A 62 3.52 1.15 -3.52
C PHE A 62 4.66 0.77 -4.46
N GLY A 63 5.56 1.70 -4.78
CA GLY A 63 6.76 1.42 -5.58
C GLY A 63 7.84 0.62 -4.82
N HIS A 64 7.89 0.74 -3.49
CA HIS A 64 8.92 0.10 -2.65
C HIS A 64 8.44 -1.15 -1.92
N CYS A 65 7.13 -1.38 -1.82
CA CYS A 65 6.61 -2.65 -1.31
C CYS A 65 7.03 -3.82 -2.22
N ASP A 66 7.07 -5.02 -1.65
CA ASP A 66 7.44 -6.23 -2.37
C ASP A 66 6.31 -6.69 -3.29
N ALA A 67 5.06 -6.58 -2.83
CA ALA A 67 3.85 -6.77 -3.63
C ALA A 67 2.67 -5.95 -3.10
N LEU A 68 1.87 -5.42 -4.02
CA LEU A 68 0.59 -4.77 -3.75
C LEU A 68 -0.54 -5.57 -4.41
N ILE A 69 -1.30 -6.30 -3.61
CA ILE A 69 -2.45 -7.08 -4.08
C ILE A 69 -3.71 -6.25 -3.86
N LEU A 70 -4.32 -5.82 -4.96
CA LEU A 70 -5.54 -5.02 -4.94
C LEU A 70 -6.77 -5.91 -4.80
N ARG A 71 -7.77 -5.42 -4.08
CA ARG A 71 -9.04 -6.12 -3.87
C ARG A 71 -9.94 -6.10 -5.11
N GLU A 72 -9.92 -5.00 -5.87
CA GLU A 72 -10.75 -4.85 -7.06
C GLU A 72 -10.06 -4.07 -8.19
N SER A 73 -10.55 -4.25 -9.43
CA SER A 73 -9.99 -3.60 -10.62
C SER A 73 -10.17 -2.07 -10.62
N VAL A 74 -11.19 -1.55 -9.92
CA VAL A 74 -11.45 -0.11 -9.83
C VAL A 74 -10.25 0.62 -9.20
N SER A 75 -9.65 0.03 -8.17
CA SER A 75 -8.44 0.55 -7.52
C SER A 75 -7.28 0.67 -8.51
N LEU A 76 -7.08 -0.34 -9.37
CA LEU A 76 -6.05 -0.30 -10.41
C LEU A 76 -6.30 0.81 -11.43
N ASP A 77 -7.56 1.00 -11.83
CA ASP A 77 -7.92 2.06 -12.77
C ASP A 77 -7.71 3.46 -12.17
N LEU A 78 -8.00 3.64 -10.89
CA LEU A 78 -7.71 4.89 -10.17
C LEU A 78 -6.20 5.17 -10.13
N MET A 79 -5.38 4.15 -9.83
CA MET A 79 -3.92 4.30 -9.85
C MET A 79 -3.42 4.75 -11.23
N LYS A 80 -3.88 4.10 -12.31
CA LYS A 80 -3.50 4.44 -13.69
C LYS A 80 -3.90 5.88 -14.05
N ARG A 81 -5.12 6.29 -13.71
CA ARG A 81 -5.65 7.63 -14.00
C ARG A 81 -4.90 8.73 -13.24
N SER A 82 -4.47 8.44 -12.03
CA SER A 82 -3.76 9.38 -11.16
C SER A 82 -2.24 9.27 -11.23
N ASN A 83 -1.71 8.56 -12.25
CA ASN A 83 -0.27 8.36 -12.43
C ASN A 83 0.44 7.81 -11.18
N ILE A 84 -0.25 6.93 -10.45
CA ILE A 84 0.32 6.15 -9.35
C ILE A 84 0.95 4.89 -9.94
N THR A 85 2.15 4.53 -9.49
CA THR A 85 2.90 3.38 -9.96
C THR A 85 2.13 2.08 -9.75
N THR A 86 2.09 1.24 -10.79
CA THR A 86 1.44 -0.08 -10.76
C THR A 86 2.45 -1.21 -10.93
N ALA A 87 3.76 -0.90 -10.89
CA ALA A 87 4.83 -1.85 -11.18
C ALA A 87 4.90 -3.06 -10.24
N LYS A 88 4.37 -2.91 -9.02
CA LYS A 88 4.30 -3.94 -7.97
C LYS A 88 2.89 -4.47 -7.76
N VAL A 89 1.94 -4.08 -8.61
CA VAL A 89 0.56 -4.54 -8.50
C VAL A 89 0.46 -5.97 -9.01
N GLU A 90 -0.04 -6.83 -8.15
CA GLU A 90 -0.49 -8.17 -8.53
C GLU A 90 -2.02 -8.21 -8.55
N HIS A 91 -2.58 -8.88 -9.54
CA HIS A 91 -4.01 -9.15 -9.58
C HIS A 91 -4.33 -10.24 -8.56
N GLY A 92 -5.09 -9.91 -7.52
CA GLY A 92 -5.59 -10.87 -6.53
C GLY A 92 -7.07 -10.69 -6.24
N VAL A 93 -7.58 -11.57 -5.38
CA VAL A 93 -8.95 -11.55 -4.84
C VAL A 93 -8.95 -10.94 -3.44
N ASP A 94 -10.11 -10.43 -3.02
CA ASP A 94 -10.34 -9.95 -1.65
C ASP A 94 -9.87 -10.97 -0.60
N THR A 95 -9.41 -10.49 0.55
CA THR A 95 -8.96 -11.35 1.65
C THR A 95 -10.09 -11.80 2.59
N ALA A 96 -11.33 -11.33 2.35
CA ALA A 96 -12.52 -11.61 3.16
C ALA A 96 -13.39 -12.74 2.56
#